data_AF-A0A5K1EDU0-F1
#
_entry.id   AF-A0A5K1EDU0-F1
#
_cell.length_a   1.000
_cell.length_b   1.000
_cell.length_c   1.000
_cell.angle_alpha   90.00
_cell.angle_beta   90.00
_cell.angle_gamma   90.00
#
_symmetry.space_group_name_H-M   'P 1'
#
loop_
_entity.id
_entity.type
_entity.pdbx_description
1 polymer ?
#
loop_
_entity_poly.entity_id
_entity_poly.type
_entity_poly.pdbx_seq_one_letter_code
_entity_poly.pdbx_strand_id
1 'polypeptide(L)'
;YGYTMKVNEKSDVYSFGVVLLELATGREARNGGEEMNLVDWAWRYFREEKPLAETMDQRVYNPCVSEQMFVVFKLGLLCTSNLPAVRPDMNQVVDVLLRHELHHDDAVLGEPK
;
A
#
# COMPACT_ATOMS: atom_id res chain seq x y z
N TYR A 1 -7.43 5.15 -34.72
CA TYR A 1 -6.13 5.21 -34.05
C TYR A 1 -6.30 5.91 -32.71
N GLY A 2 -6.48 5.15 -31.64
CA GLY A 2 -6.67 5.67 -30.27
C GLY A 2 -5.58 5.17 -29.36
N TYR A 3 -4.34 5.62 -29.57
CA TYR A 3 -3.17 5.19 -28.80
C TYR A 3 -2.51 6.40 -28.15
N THR A 4 -3.11 6.91 -27.07
CA THR A 4 -2.45 7.93 -26.24
C THR A 4 -2.95 8.00 -24.78
N MET A 5 -4.10 7.43 -24.41
CA MET A 5 -4.60 7.48 -23.02
C MET A 5 -3.94 6.44 -22.08
N LYS A 6 -3.61 5.24 -22.59
CA LYS A 6 -3.02 4.15 -21.79
C LYS A 6 -1.66 4.47 -21.15
N VAL A 7 -0.99 5.53 -21.60
CA VAL A 7 0.34 5.91 -21.14
C VAL A 7 0.28 6.68 -19.80
N ASN A 8 -0.87 7.24 -19.41
CA ASN A 8 -0.98 8.02 -18.15
C ASN A 8 -1.53 7.21 -16.97
N GLU A 9 -2.55 6.36 -17.17
CA GLU A 9 -3.23 5.67 -16.07
C GLU A 9 -2.29 4.80 -15.22
N LYS A 10 -1.36 4.08 -15.86
CA LYS A 10 -0.39 3.26 -15.12
C LYS A 10 0.67 4.11 -14.41
N SER A 11 0.91 5.34 -14.85
CA SER A 11 1.76 6.31 -14.16
C SER A 11 1.07 6.85 -12.91
N ASP A 12 -0.25 7.13 -13.01
CA ASP A 12 -1.07 7.55 -11.88
C ASP A 12 -1.14 6.44 -10.82
N VAL A 13 -1.33 5.18 -11.23
CA VAL A 13 -1.29 4.02 -10.33
C VAL A 13 0.06 3.90 -9.63
N TYR A 14 1.17 4.11 -10.36
CA TYR A 14 2.51 4.07 -9.75
C TYR A 14 2.68 5.15 -8.70
N SER A 15 2.31 6.39 -9.05
CA SER A 15 2.42 7.54 -8.14
C SER A 15 1.56 7.35 -6.89
N PHE A 16 0.34 6.83 -7.05
CA PHE A 16 -0.50 6.46 -5.93
C PHE A 16 0.12 5.33 -5.08
N GLY A 17 0.73 4.34 -5.73
CA GLY A 17 1.46 3.27 -5.05
C GLY A 17 2.61 3.79 -4.17
N VAL A 18 3.32 4.83 -4.61
CA VAL A 18 4.34 5.51 -3.77
C VAL A 18 3.68 6.11 -2.53
N VAL A 19 2.55 6.81 -2.67
CA VAL A 19 1.80 7.38 -1.54
C VAL A 19 1.35 6.29 -0.56
N LEU A 20 0.86 5.14 -1.04
CA LEU A 20 0.51 4.02 -0.17
C LEU A 20 1.71 3.50 0.64
N LEU A 21 2.89 3.44 0.01
CA LEU A 21 4.12 3.05 0.70
C LEU A 21 4.55 4.11 1.72
N GLU A 22 4.45 5.40 1.40
CA GLU A 22 4.77 6.49 2.33
C GLU A 22 3.86 6.43 3.56
N LEU A 23 2.56 6.21 3.37
CA LEU A 23 1.59 6.11 4.45
C LEU A 23 1.80 4.86 5.32
N ALA A 24 2.07 3.71 4.70
CA ALA A 24 2.27 2.45 5.43
C ALA A 24 3.57 2.44 6.25
N THR A 25 4.62 3.10 5.75
CA THR A 25 5.99 3.00 6.29
C THR A 25 6.43 4.25 7.06
N GLY A 26 5.76 5.38 6.86
CA GLY A 26 6.10 6.66 7.48
C GLY A 26 7.36 7.31 6.91
N ARG A 27 7.89 6.76 5.81
CA ARG A 27 9.11 7.20 5.13
C ARG A 27 8.76 8.09 3.95
N GLU A 28 9.55 9.12 3.71
CA GLU A 28 9.38 9.94 2.51
C GLU A 28 9.86 9.19 1.26
N ALA A 29 9.19 9.39 0.12
CA ALA A 29 9.54 8.76 -1.15
C ALA A 29 11.01 8.93 -1.54
N ARG A 30 11.62 10.06 -1.14
CA ARG A 30 13.00 10.44 -1.45
C ARG A 30 14.00 10.20 -0.30
N ASN A 31 13.55 9.75 0.88
CA ASN A 31 14.40 9.44 2.04
C ASN A 31 14.47 7.94 2.34
N GLY A 32 14.45 7.07 1.33
CA GLY A 32 14.65 5.62 1.55
C GLY A 32 16.00 5.27 2.20
N GLY A 33 16.93 6.22 2.21
CA GLY A 33 18.31 6.20 2.71
C GLY A 33 19.14 7.14 1.81
N GLU A 34 20.43 7.32 2.10
CA GLU A 34 21.28 8.28 1.35
C GLU A 34 21.41 7.96 -0.16
N GLU A 35 21.01 6.77 -0.65
CA GLU A 35 21.10 6.43 -2.08
C GLU A 35 19.94 5.56 -2.65
N MET A 36 18.90 5.23 -1.87
CA MET A 36 17.85 4.29 -2.28
C MET A 36 16.46 4.94 -2.22
N ASN A 37 15.68 4.87 -3.31
CA ASN A 37 14.29 5.37 -3.28
C ASN A 37 13.40 4.43 -2.44
N LEU A 38 12.26 4.95 -1.97
CA LEU A 38 11.34 4.21 -1.10
C LEU A 38 10.83 2.90 -1.71
N VAL A 39 10.58 2.88 -3.02
CA VAL A 39 10.06 1.71 -3.73
C VAL A 39 11.08 0.57 -3.67
N ASP A 40 12.33 0.85 -4.01
CA ASP A 40 13.40 -0.15 -3.97
C ASP A 40 13.61 -0.66 -2.53
N TRP A 41 13.59 0.26 -1.55
CA TRP A 41 13.69 -0.11 -0.12
C TRP A 41 12.57 -1.07 0.28
N ALA A 42 11.33 -0.76 -0.09
CA ALA A 42 10.15 -1.56 0.24
C ALA A 42 10.21 -2.95 -0.40
N TRP A 43 10.64 -3.05 -1.67
CA TRP A 43 10.83 -4.33 -2.34
C TRP A 43 11.93 -5.18 -1.70
N ARG A 44 13.02 -4.57 -1.26
CA ARG A 44 14.09 -5.28 -0.53
C ARG A 44 13.56 -5.85 0.78
N TYR A 45 12.91 -5.01 1.59
CA TYR A 45 12.33 -5.44 2.87
C TYR A 45 11.31 -6.56 2.70
N PHE A 46 10.48 -6.49 1.66
CA PHE A 46 9.51 -7.53 1.34
C PHE A 46 10.18 -8.86 0.96
N ARG A 47 11.24 -8.82 0.14
CA ARG A 47 11.99 -10.02 -0.27
C ARG A 47 12.79 -10.66 0.87
N GLU A 48 13.25 -9.85 1.82
CA GLU A 48 13.97 -10.30 3.00
C GLU A 48 13.05 -10.79 4.13
N GLU A 49 11.72 -10.79 3.91
CA GLU A 49 10.70 -11.21 4.88
C GLU A 49 10.88 -10.53 6.26
N LYS A 50 11.26 -9.25 6.24
CA LYS A 50 11.48 -8.48 7.46
C LYS A 50 10.19 -8.39 8.29
N PRO A 51 10.29 -8.38 9.63
CA PRO A 51 9.13 -8.22 10.49
C PRO A 51 8.31 -6.96 10.12
N LEU A 52 6.98 -7.06 10.15
CA LEU A 52 6.10 -5.91 9.90
C LEU A 52 6.38 -4.77 10.87
N ALA A 53 6.70 -5.10 12.13
CA ALA A 53 7.07 -4.14 13.14
C ALA A 53 8.34 -3.34 12.79
N GLU A 54 9.21 -3.81 11.90
CA GLU A 54 10.39 -3.04 11.42
C GLU A 54 10.11 -2.26 10.13
N THR A 55 9.02 -2.61 9.44
CA THR A 55 8.69 -2.08 8.11
C THR A 55 7.64 -0.96 8.17
N MET A 56 6.70 -1.08 9.10
CA MET A 56 5.55 -0.17 9.22
C MET A 56 5.88 1.11 9.99
N ASP A 57 5.12 2.17 9.73
CA ASP A 57 5.22 3.42 10.50
C ASP A 57 4.87 3.19 11.97
N GLN A 58 5.87 3.31 12.84
CA GLN A 58 5.72 3.08 14.28
C GLN A 58 4.78 4.09 14.96
N ARG A 59 4.51 5.24 14.34
CA ARG A 59 3.60 6.26 14.89
C ARG A 59 2.14 5.84 14.78
N VAL A 60 1.82 4.96 13.83
CA VAL A 60 0.46 4.46 13.56
C VAL A 60 0.35 2.94 13.68
N TYR A 61 1.47 2.24 13.91
CA TYR A 61 1.47 0.80 14.09
C TYR A 61 0.61 0.37 15.28
N ASN A 62 -0.36 -0.48 15.00
CA ASN A 62 -1.21 -1.11 16.00
C ASN A 62 -1.35 -2.60 15.64
N PRO A 63 -0.96 -3.52 16.55
CA PRO A 63 -1.06 -4.96 16.30
C PRO A 63 -2.44 -5.43 15.82
N CYS A 64 -3.52 -4.80 16.30
CA CYS A 64 -4.90 -5.13 15.93
C CYS A 64 -5.25 -4.82 14.47
N VAL A 65 -4.51 -3.91 13.82
CA VAL A 65 -4.70 -3.54 12.40
C VAL A 65 -3.48 -3.83 11.54
N SER A 66 -2.51 -4.57 12.08
CA SER A 66 -1.23 -4.85 11.41
C SER A 66 -1.40 -5.61 10.09
N GLU A 67 -2.43 -6.44 9.99
CA GLU A 67 -2.79 -7.14 8.75
C GLU A 67 -3.24 -6.16 7.67
N GLN A 68 -4.12 -5.23 8.00
CA GLN A 68 -4.63 -4.21 7.08
C GLN A 68 -3.49 -3.27 6.64
N MET A 69 -2.61 -2.88 7.56
CA MET A 69 -1.40 -2.12 7.22
C MET A 69 -0.51 -2.89 6.23
N PHE A 70 -0.38 -4.20 6.41
CA PHE A 70 0.39 -5.04 5.49
C PHE A 70 -0.29 -5.20 4.13
N VAL A 71 -1.62 -5.25 4.08
CA VAL A 71 -2.39 -5.24 2.82
C VAL A 71 -2.11 -3.95 2.05
N VAL A 72 -2.15 -2.79 2.73
CA VAL A 72 -1.82 -1.48 2.12
C VAL A 72 -0.39 -1.47 1.58
N PHE A 73 0.57 -1.97 2.36
CA PHE A 73 1.97 -2.08 1.93
C PHE A 73 2.13 -2.96 0.68
N LYS A 74 1.53 -4.16 0.67
CA LYS A 74 1.55 -5.06 -0.51
C LYS A 74 0.90 -4.42 -1.73
N LEU A 75 -0.22 -3.71 -1.53
CA LEU A 75 -0.89 -2.99 -2.61
C LEU A 75 0.02 -1.90 -3.18
N GLY A 76 0.73 -1.17 -2.33
CA GLY A 76 1.76 -0.20 -2.73
C GLY A 76 2.87 -0.83 -3.56
N LEU A 77 3.38 -2.00 -3.17
CA LEU A 77 4.37 -2.76 -3.97
C LEU A 77 3.83 -3.13 -5.35
N LEU A 78 2.60 -3.64 -5.41
CA LEU A 78 2.00 -4.06 -6.68
C LEU A 78 1.76 -2.85 -7.61
N CYS A 79 1.28 -1.74 -7.07
CA CYS A 79 1.10 -0.48 -7.79
C CYS A 79 2.43 0.10 -8.32
N THR A 80 3.52 -0.10 -7.58
CA THR A 80 4.86 0.40 -7.93
C THR A 80 5.71 -0.60 -8.73
N SER A 81 5.09 -1.66 -9.28
CA SER A 81 5.80 -2.62 -10.13
C SER A 81 6.50 -1.95 -11.31
N ASN A 82 7.72 -2.40 -11.62
CA ASN A 82 8.50 -1.94 -12.77
C ASN A 82 7.85 -2.31 -14.11
N LEU A 83 6.98 -3.32 -14.15
CA LEU A 83 6.23 -3.70 -15.33
C LEU A 83 4.82 -3.07 -15.27
N PRO A 84 4.51 -2.03 -16.07
CA PRO A 84 3.20 -1.35 -16.00
C PRO A 84 2.00 -2.27 -16.23
N ALA A 85 2.19 -3.33 -17.02
CA ALA A 85 1.14 -4.30 -17.35
C ALA A 85 0.66 -5.13 -16.15
N VAL A 86 1.45 -5.25 -15.08
CA VAL A 86 1.05 -6.00 -13.87
C VAL A 86 0.55 -5.11 -12.75
N ARG A 87 0.67 -3.79 -12.89
CA ARG A 87 0.06 -2.85 -11.94
C ARG A 87 -1.47 -3.01 -12.04
N PRO A 88 -2.20 -2.97 -10.93
CA PRO A 88 -3.66 -3.00 -10.96
C PRO A 88 -4.23 -1.78 -11.68
N ASP A 89 -5.50 -1.83 -12.03
CA ASP A 89 -6.27 -0.63 -12.37
C ASP A 89 -6.77 0.03 -11.09
N MET A 90 -7.02 1.35 -11.11
CA MET A 90 -7.45 2.08 -9.91
C MET A 90 -8.73 1.52 -9.29
N ASN A 91 -9.64 0.94 -10.08
CA ASN A 91 -10.82 0.25 -9.55
C ASN A 91 -10.42 -0.95 -8.67
N GLN A 92 -9.43 -1.74 -9.09
CA GLN A 92 -8.94 -2.87 -8.30
C GLN A 92 -8.21 -2.39 -7.04
N VAL A 93 -7.51 -1.25 -7.11
CA VAL A 93 -6.88 -0.61 -5.94
C VAL A 93 -7.94 -0.23 -4.92
N VAL A 94 -9.00 0.46 -5.35
CA VAL A 94 -10.14 0.84 -4.49
C VAL A 94 -10.84 -0.39 -3.92
N ASP A 95 -11.10 -1.41 -4.74
CA ASP A 95 -11.72 -2.65 -4.27
C ASP A 95 -10.91 -3.29 -3.14
N VAL A 96 -9.58 -3.32 -3.22
CA VAL A 96 -8.72 -3.87 -2.16
C VAL A 96 -8.79 -3.00 -0.90
N LEU A 97 -8.78 -1.68 -1.04
CA LEU A 97 -8.83 -0.76 0.10
C LEU A 97 -10.17 -0.82 0.84
N LEU A 98 -11.29 -0.94 0.12
CA LEU A 98 -12.64 -0.98 0.71
C LEU A 98 -13.02 -2.35 1.30
N ARG A 99 -12.37 -3.43 0.88
CA ARG A 99 -12.67 -4.80 1.37
C ARG A 99 -12.50 -4.98 2.88
N HIS A 100 -11.85 -4.06 3.58
CA HIS A 100 -11.68 -4.09 5.04
C HIS A 100 -12.64 -3.19 5.84
N GLU A 101 -13.56 -2.45 5.19
CA GLU A 101 -14.52 -1.57 5.89
C GLU A 101 -15.79 -2.31 6.36
N LEU A 102 -16.08 -3.52 5.85
CA LEU A 102 -17.40 -4.16 6.05
C LEU A 102 -17.45 -5.25 7.15
N HIS A 103 -16.39 -5.46 7.92
CA HIS A 103 -16.38 -6.46 9.01
C HIS A 103 -16.23 -5.87 10.42
N HIS A 104 -16.26 -4.55 10.58
CA HIS A 104 -16.15 -3.89 11.89
C HIS A 104 -17.43 -3.21 12.40
N ASP A 105 -18.57 -3.37 11.72
CA ASP A 105 -19.84 -2.69 12.08
C ASP A 105 -20.97 -3.62 12.59
N ASP A 106 -20.67 -4.83 13.05
CA ASP A 106 -21.66 -5.72 13.71
C ASP A 106 -21.33 -6.05 15.19
N ALA A 107 -20.30 -5.44 15.78
CA ALA A 107 -19.89 -5.73 17.16
C ALA A 107 -20.09 -4.55 18.16
N VAL A 108 -20.66 -3.43 17.73
CA VAL A 108 -20.94 -2.28 18.61
C VAL A 108 -22.43 -1.91 18.58
N LEU A 109 -23.28 -2.89 18.86
CA LEU A 109 -24.54 -2.60 19.53
C LEU A 109 -24.71 -3.58 20.69
N GLY A 110 -24.13 -3.20 21.83
CA GLY A 110 -24.53 -3.80 23.09
C GLY A 110 -25.98 -3.42 23.36
N GLU A 111 -26.84 -4.42 23.51
CA GLU A 111 -28.09 -4.24 24.25
C GLU A 111 -27.90 -4.76 25.68
N PRO A 112 -28.21 -3.96 26.72
CA PRO A 112 -28.24 -4.41 28.10
C PRO A 112 -29.63 -4.99 28.46
N LYS A 113 -29.58 -6.13 29.16
CA LYS A 113 -30.67 -6.89 29.82
C LYS A 113 -31.68 -7.63 28.95
#